data_AF-A0A7V5U9F7-F1
#
_entry.id   AF-A0A7V5U9F7-F1
#
_cell.length_a   1.000
_cell.length_b   1.000
_cell.length_c   1.000
_cell.angle_alpha   90.00
_cell.angle_beta   90.00
_cell.angle_gamma   90.00
#
_symmetry.space_group_name_H-M   'P 1'
#
loop_
_entity.id
_entity.type
_entity.pdbx_description
1 polymer ?
#
loop_
_entity_poly.entity_id
_entity_poly.type
_entity_poly.pdbx_seq_one_letter_code
_entity_poly.pdbx_strand_id
1 'polypeptide(L)'
;MGQSVNSIAKEEEGTLCSLGKGVHAPPVFEESKALCGAGLLFMLPSLLAQGLLKAKEVFHLPSSHYYGLESVVLTLAFMTLARIKNPEQLKQCKPGEIGRLIDLDRIPEVRCLREKIKFISEQQRSVHFNNLLINQWYHEDNREDTGFLYVDGHVRIYYGYKANLPSKFVSRQKLCLSATSEFWVNDAKGMPVMMVMGELSEKLQTVIEHQIIPRLMEAKLISADIGHQQEPQCTLVFDREAYEPAFFQRLWEKYRVAIITYRKNVRDQWNKERFESIDVQVLNHIINMDLCEQDTELGGCWMREIRQVAGRMFARWSQENFFRYLIQDYDFDKMISFGVETIDMEKTVVNPQYRKLTY
;
A
#
# COMPACT_ATOMS: atom_id res chain seq x y z
N MET A 1 -25.65 33.58 33.76
CA MET A 1 -26.44 32.33 33.79
C MET A 1 -26.13 31.56 32.52
N GLY A 2 -25.03 30.81 32.52
CA GLY A 2 -24.73 29.85 31.45
C GLY A 2 -25.31 28.51 31.87
N GLN A 3 -26.26 27.98 31.09
CA GLN A 3 -26.80 26.65 31.32
C GLN A 3 -25.67 25.64 31.17
N SER A 4 -25.44 24.86 32.23
CA SER A 4 -24.61 23.66 32.17
C SER A 4 -25.25 22.70 31.18
N VAL A 5 -24.60 22.51 30.03
CA VAL A 5 -24.87 21.33 29.20
C VAL A 5 -24.44 20.16 30.07
N ASN A 6 -25.42 19.39 30.56
CA ASN A 6 -25.17 18.16 31.30
C ASN A 6 -24.26 17.28 30.45
N SER A 7 -23.00 17.10 30.87
CA SER A 7 -22.14 16.06 30.33
C SER A 7 -22.72 14.74 30.79
N ILE A 8 -23.54 14.12 29.94
CA ILE A 8 -23.94 12.72 30.10
C ILE A 8 -22.63 11.92 30.19
N ALA A 9 -22.51 11.02 31.17
CA ALA A 9 -21.28 10.24 31.29
C ALA A 9 -21.10 9.38 30.02
N LYS A 10 -19.87 9.22 29.51
CA LYS A 10 -19.59 8.42 28.29
C LYS A 10 -20.22 7.00 28.35
N GLU A 11 -20.38 6.46 29.56
CA GLU A 11 -21.06 5.18 29.84
C GLU A 11 -22.60 5.22 29.60
N GLU A 12 -23.24 6.33 29.92
CA GLU A 12 -24.66 6.58 29.63
C GLU A 12 -24.89 6.78 28.12
N GLU A 13 -23.97 7.45 27.41
CA GLU A 13 -24.00 7.58 25.95
C GLU A 13 -23.86 6.22 25.25
N GLY A 14 -22.92 5.38 25.70
CA GLY A 14 -22.75 4.00 25.22
C GLY A 14 -24.02 3.16 25.41
N THR A 15 -24.69 3.31 26.55
CA THR A 15 -25.95 2.62 26.85
C THR A 15 -27.07 3.07 25.90
N LEU A 16 -27.19 4.38 25.64
CA LEU A 16 -28.18 4.93 24.70
C LEU A 16 -27.92 4.47 23.26
N CYS A 17 -26.67 4.40 22.83
CA CYS A 17 -26.29 3.86 21.52
C CYS A 17 -26.61 2.37 21.38
N SER A 18 -26.43 1.57 22.42
CA SER A 18 -26.79 0.15 22.40
C SER A 18 -28.29 -0.10 22.18
N LEU A 19 -29.12 0.88 22.57
CA LEU A 19 -30.57 0.90 22.38
C LEU A 19 -30.99 1.57 21.06
N GLY A 20 -30.04 1.99 20.22
CA GLY A 20 -30.30 2.67 18.95
C GLY A 20 -30.79 4.11 19.09
N LYS A 21 -30.68 4.71 20.28
CA LYS A 21 -31.20 6.05 20.61
C LYS A 21 -30.10 7.10 20.83
N GLY A 22 -28.84 6.70 20.76
CA GLY A 22 -27.69 7.59 20.93
C GLY A 22 -27.19 8.19 19.63
N VAL A 23 -26.22 9.09 19.75
CA VAL A 23 -25.43 9.69 18.66
C VAL A 23 -23.95 9.36 18.85
N HIS A 24 -23.13 9.56 17.83
CA HIS A 24 -21.68 9.37 17.94
C HIS A 24 -21.09 10.16 19.11
N ALA A 25 -20.26 9.52 19.94
CA ALA A 25 -19.54 10.20 21.01
C ALA A 25 -18.44 11.09 20.39
N PRO A 26 -18.46 12.42 20.62
CA PRO A 26 -17.42 13.31 20.11
C PRO A 26 -16.13 13.17 20.93
N PRO A 27 -14.94 13.27 20.30
CA PRO A 27 -13.68 13.34 21.04
C PRO A 27 -13.52 14.72 21.71
N VAL A 28 -13.32 14.75 23.03
CA VAL A 28 -13.16 15.95 23.87
C VAL A 28 -11.93 15.80 24.77
N PHE A 29 -10.74 16.11 24.25
CA PHE A 29 -9.48 15.89 24.96
C PHE A 29 -9.42 16.58 26.33
N GLU A 30 -9.16 15.80 27.38
CA GLU A 30 -8.97 16.27 28.76
C GLU A 30 -7.52 16.11 29.25
N GLU A 31 -7.15 16.86 30.30
CA GLU A 31 -5.85 16.69 30.96
C GLU A 31 -5.75 15.30 31.59
N SER A 32 -4.69 14.56 31.25
CA SER A 32 -4.43 13.23 31.79
C SER A 32 -2.96 13.05 32.13
N LYS A 33 -2.67 12.28 33.19
CA LYS A 33 -1.31 12.01 33.68
C LYS A 33 -0.99 10.53 33.54
N ALA A 34 0.26 10.23 33.18
CA ALA A 34 0.78 8.86 33.05
C ALA A 34 0.00 7.95 32.09
N LEU A 35 -0.51 8.51 31.00
CA LEU A 35 -1.24 7.75 29.97
C LEU A 35 -0.28 6.83 29.19
N CYS A 36 -0.57 5.54 29.21
CA CYS A 36 0.24 4.56 28.48
C CYS A 36 0.12 4.80 26.97
N GLY A 37 1.27 4.86 26.27
CA GLY A 37 1.27 5.08 24.82
C GLY A 37 1.00 6.53 24.39
N ALA A 38 1.05 7.52 25.31
CA ALA A 38 0.89 8.93 24.99
C ALA A 38 1.79 9.44 23.85
N GLY A 39 2.94 8.78 23.62
CA GLY A 39 3.82 9.09 22.50
C GLY A 39 3.16 8.97 21.11
N LEU A 40 2.07 8.20 20.99
CA LEU A 40 1.28 8.08 19.76
C LEU A 40 0.65 9.42 19.35
N LEU A 41 0.35 10.30 20.32
CA LEU A 41 -0.20 11.62 20.05
C LEU A 41 0.78 12.54 19.31
N PHE A 42 2.10 12.32 19.42
CA PHE A 42 3.08 13.08 18.65
C PHE A 42 2.98 12.84 17.14
N MET A 43 2.46 11.68 16.73
CA MET A 43 2.26 11.35 15.31
C MET A 43 0.94 11.89 14.77
N LEU A 44 -0.02 12.23 15.64
CA LEU A 44 -1.36 12.64 15.23
C LEU A 44 -1.34 13.88 14.31
N PRO A 45 -0.60 14.97 14.60
CA PRO A 45 -0.53 16.12 13.68
C PRO A 45 -0.07 15.72 12.27
N SER A 46 0.93 14.85 12.17
CA SER A 46 1.41 14.35 10.87
C SER A 46 0.35 13.53 10.16
N LEU A 47 -0.35 12.62 10.85
CA LEU A 47 -1.44 11.84 10.26
C LEU A 47 -2.58 12.72 9.76
N LEU A 48 -2.96 13.74 10.54
CA LEU A 48 -3.99 14.71 10.15
C LEU A 48 -3.56 15.52 8.92
N ALA A 49 -2.31 16.01 8.91
CA ALA A 49 -1.73 16.73 7.78
C ALA A 49 -1.66 15.87 6.50
N GLN A 50 -1.53 14.55 6.63
CA GLN A 50 -1.57 13.60 5.51
C GLN A 50 -3.00 13.19 5.10
N GLY A 51 -4.04 13.75 5.74
CA GLY A 51 -5.43 13.55 5.32
C GLY A 51 -6.12 12.34 5.97
N LEU A 52 -5.62 11.83 7.10
CA LEU A 52 -6.22 10.67 7.80
C LEU A 52 -7.75 10.80 7.98
N LEU A 53 -8.23 11.99 8.37
CA LEU A 53 -9.65 12.23 8.62
C LEU A 53 -10.48 12.55 7.38
N LYS A 54 -9.89 12.62 6.17
CA LYS A 54 -10.67 12.71 4.92
C LYS A 54 -11.58 11.51 4.70
N ALA A 55 -11.35 10.41 5.43
CA ALA A 55 -12.23 9.26 5.43
C ALA A 55 -13.70 9.66 5.71
N LYS A 56 -13.94 10.71 6.51
CA LYS A 56 -15.29 11.20 6.84
C LYS A 56 -16.05 11.83 5.67
N GLU A 57 -15.34 12.25 4.63
CA GLU A 57 -15.95 12.79 3.41
C GLU A 57 -16.49 11.65 2.51
N VAL A 58 -16.06 10.41 2.77
CA VAL A 58 -16.27 9.27 1.88
C VAL A 58 -17.11 8.18 2.50
N PHE A 59 -16.78 7.81 3.73
CA PHE A 59 -17.40 6.72 4.44
C PHE A 59 -18.39 7.25 5.46
N HIS A 60 -19.42 6.46 5.72
CA HIS A 60 -20.45 6.79 6.69
C HIS A 60 -20.66 5.61 7.63
N LEU A 61 -20.87 5.89 8.91
CA LEU A 61 -21.37 4.92 9.88
C LEU A 61 -22.76 5.35 10.33
N PRO A 62 -23.66 4.39 10.67
CA PRO A 62 -24.95 4.72 11.26
C PRO A 62 -24.83 5.62 12.48
N SER A 63 -25.58 6.73 12.52
CA SER A 63 -25.52 7.73 13.60
C SER A 63 -25.88 7.15 14.98
N SER A 64 -26.65 6.06 15.02
CA SER A 64 -27.00 5.33 16.23
C SER A 64 -25.82 4.61 16.89
N HIS A 65 -24.69 4.48 16.19
CA HIS A 65 -23.50 3.83 16.71
C HIS A 65 -22.73 4.73 17.67
N TYR A 66 -22.23 4.17 18.77
CA TYR A 66 -21.38 4.90 19.72
C TYR A 66 -20.07 5.37 19.09
N TYR A 67 -19.32 4.44 18.48
CA TYR A 67 -18.08 4.75 17.79
C TYR A 67 -18.35 5.36 16.41
N GLY A 68 -18.07 6.65 16.29
CA GLY A 68 -18.05 7.38 15.03
C GLY A 68 -16.89 6.97 14.12
N LEU A 69 -16.91 7.46 12.89
CA LEU A 69 -15.93 7.08 11.88
C LEU A 69 -14.52 7.57 12.24
N GLU A 70 -14.40 8.80 12.72
CA GLU A 70 -13.13 9.38 13.16
C GLU A 70 -12.49 8.52 14.25
N SER A 71 -13.27 8.10 15.25
CA SER A 71 -12.79 7.23 16.33
C SER A 71 -12.31 5.87 15.81
N VAL A 72 -13.01 5.28 14.84
CA VAL A 72 -12.61 4.01 14.21
C VAL A 72 -11.31 4.18 13.42
N VAL A 73 -11.19 5.26 12.63
CA VAL A 73 -9.98 5.56 11.85
C VAL A 73 -8.78 5.84 12.76
N LEU A 74 -8.97 6.62 13.83
CA LEU A 74 -7.94 6.87 14.84
C LEU A 74 -7.54 5.59 15.57
N THR A 75 -8.50 4.73 15.91
CA THR A 75 -8.22 3.41 16.51
C THR A 75 -7.31 2.60 15.60
N LEU A 76 -7.63 2.50 14.30
CA LEU A 76 -6.82 1.76 13.34
C LEU A 76 -5.41 2.36 13.18
N ALA A 77 -5.30 3.69 13.08
CA ALA A 77 -4.01 4.36 12.95
C ALA A 77 -3.13 4.16 14.19
N PHE A 78 -3.71 4.26 15.40
CA PHE A 78 -2.97 4.05 16.64
C PHE A 78 -2.63 2.59 16.87
N MET A 79 -3.48 1.65 16.44
CA MET A 79 -3.12 0.24 16.41
C MET A 79 -1.87 0.01 15.56
N THR A 80 -1.82 0.57 14.34
CA THR A 80 -0.64 0.45 13.47
C THR A 80 0.61 1.02 14.14
N LEU A 81 0.55 2.24 14.68
CA LEU A 81 1.69 2.88 15.34
C LEU A 81 2.13 2.16 16.63
N ALA A 82 1.18 1.56 17.37
CA ALA A 82 1.44 0.77 18.57
C ALA A 82 1.89 -0.67 18.27
N ARG A 83 2.05 -1.05 16.99
CA ARG A 83 2.35 -2.41 16.54
C ARG A 83 1.30 -3.44 16.99
N ILE A 84 0.05 -3.01 17.07
CA ILE A 84 -1.12 -3.88 17.22
C ILE A 84 -1.59 -4.26 15.82
N LYS A 85 -1.20 -5.45 15.42
CA LYS A 85 -1.16 -5.93 14.04
C LYS A 85 -2.52 -6.36 13.49
N ASN A 86 -3.50 -6.61 14.35
CA ASN A 86 -4.86 -6.98 13.95
C ASN A 86 -5.86 -6.76 15.11
N PRO A 87 -7.17 -6.71 14.82
CA PRO A 87 -8.19 -6.53 15.85
C PRO A 87 -8.14 -7.57 16.98
N GLU A 88 -7.66 -8.79 16.73
CA GLU A 88 -7.60 -9.85 17.75
C GLU A 88 -6.61 -9.50 18.87
N GLN A 89 -5.49 -8.87 18.52
CA GLN A 89 -4.46 -8.45 19.47
C GLN A 89 -4.93 -7.39 20.47
N LEU A 90 -6.04 -6.69 20.19
CA LEU A 90 -6.64 -5.76 21.15
C LEU A 90 -7.04 -6.42 22.47
N LYS A 91 -7.26 -7.76 22.47
CA LYS A 91 -7.50 -8.52 23.70
C LYS A 91 -6.33 -8.49 24.68
N GLN A 92 -5.12 -8.23 24.19
CA GLN A 92 -3.90 -8.14 24.99
C GLN A 92 -3.63 -6.71 25.48
N CYS A 93 -4.37 -5.74 24.97
CA CYS A 93 -4.25 -4.34 25.33
C CYS A 93 -5.30 -3.97 26.39
N LYS A 94 -5.01 -2.95 27.21
CA LYS A 94 -6.01 -2.35 28.11
C LYS A 94 -6.88 -1.38 27.30
N PRO A 95 -8.15 -1.69 26.99
CA PRO A 95 -8.90 -0.91 26.00
C PRO A 95 -9.21 0.52 26.46
N GLY A 96 -9.27 0.77 27.77
CA GLY A 96 -9.44 2.12 28.32
C GLY A 96 -8.18 2.99 28.20
N GLU A 97 -6.98 2.40 28.20
CA GLU A 97 -5.74 3.17 27.99
C GLU A 97 -5.69 3.74 26.58
N ILE A 98 -6.00 2.91 25.56
CA ILE A 98 -6.04 3.35 24.18
C ILE A 98 -7.26 4.24 23.91
N GLY A 99 -8.39 3.95 24.57
CA GLY A 99 -9.60 4.78 24.51
C GLY A 99 -9.26 6.23 24.85
N ARG A 100 -8.58 6.45 25.99
CA ARG A 100 -8.18 7.80 26.41
C ARG A 100 -7.25 8.51 25.43
N LEU A 101 -6.46 7.79 24.62
CA LEU A 101 -5.62 8.41 23.58
C LEU A 101 -6.45 9.00 22.44
N ILE A 102 -7.57 8.37 22.09
CA ILE A 102 -8.51 8.88 21.07
C ILE A 102 -9.68 9.65 21.69
N ASP A 103 -9.52 10.02 22.96
CA ASP A 103 -10.51 10.65 23.82
C ASP A 103 -11.87 9.92 23.87
N LEU A 104 -11.82 8.62 24.11
CA LEU A 104 -12.99 7.82 24.47
C LEU A 104 -12.73 7.11 25.81
N ASP A 105 -13.80 6.69 26.46
CA ASP A 105 -13.72 5.83 27.64
C ASP A 105 -13.02 4.50 27.30
N ARG A 106 -13.19 4.01 26.07
CA ARG A 106 -12.64 2.77 25.56
C ARG A 106 -12.51 2.78 24.05
N ILE A 107 -11.62 1.95 23.51
CA ILE A 107 -11.67 1.57 22.08
C ILE A 107 -12.75 0.50 21.81
N PRO A 108 -13.21 0.35 20.56
CA PRO A 108 -14.13 -0.73 20.20
C PRO A 108 -13.55 -2.11 20.52
N GLU A 109 -14.39 -3.00 21.07
CA GLU A 109 -14.02 -4.40 21.22
C GLU A 109 -13.80 -5.07 19.86
N VAL A 110 -13.07 -6.20 19.83
CA VAL A 110 -12.71 -6.92 18.59
C VAL A 110 -13.90 -7.13 17.65
N ARG A 111 -15.03 -7.58 18.19
CA ARG A 111 -16.26 -7.80 17.41
C ARG A 111 -16.79 -6.49 16.85
N CYS A 112 -16.90 -5.45 17.69
CA CYS A 112 -17.38 -4.14 17.29
C CYS A 112 -16.48 -3.52 16.21
N LEU A 113 -15.16 -3.53 16.40
CA LEU A 113 -14.21 -3.00 15.42
C LEU A 113 -14.34 -3.72 14.07
N ARG A 114 -14.46 -5.06 14.07
CA ARG A 114 -14.67 -5.84 12.85
C ARG A 114 -15.99 -5.50 12.16
N GLU A 115 -17.06 -5.30 12.92
CA GLU A 115 -18.35 -4.86 12.37
C GLU A 115 -18.21 -3.46 11.74
N LYS A 116 -17.52 -2.51 12.37
CA LYS A 116 -17.27 -1.18 11.78
C LYS A 116 -16.43 -1.25 10.50
N ILE A 117 -15.34 -2.02 10.51
CA ILE A 117 -14.51 -2.25 9.31
C ILE A 117 -15.37 -2.84 8.19
N LYS A 118 -16.23 -3.81 8.51
CA LYS A 118 -17.16 -4.41 7.55
C LYS A 118 -18.09 -3.33 6.94
N PHE A 119 -18.75 -2.52 7.76
CA PHE A 119 -19.61 -1.41 7.29
C PHE A 119 -18.87 -0.43 6.37
N ILE A 120 -17.62 -0.10 6.69
CA ILE A 120 -16.78 0.77 5.84
C ILE A 120 -16.47 0.07 4.51
N SER A 121 -16.07 -1.20 4.55
CA SER A 121 -15.69 -1.96 3.36
C SER A 121 -16.86 -2.21 2.39
N GLU A 122 -18.07 -2.43 2.91
CA GLU A 122 -19.28 -2.68 2.10
C GLU A 122 -19.71 -1.47 1.26
N GLN A 123 -19.25 -0.27 1.59
CA GLN A 123 -19.53 0.95 0.82
C GLN A 123 -18.75 1.01 -0.50
N GLN A 124 -17.68 0.21 -0.66
CA GLN A 124 -16.88 0.14 -1.89
C GLN A 124 -16.36 1.50 -2.39
N ARG A 125 -16.04 2.40 -1.46
CA ARG A 125 -15.54 3.77 -1.77
C ARG A 125 -14.02 3.94 -1.64
N SER A 126 -13.26 2.85 -1.57
CA SER A 126 -11.80 2.91 -1.36
C SER A 126 -11.06 3.68 -2.46
N VAL A 127 -11.47 3.52 -3.73
CA VAL A 127 -10.88 4.25 -4.87
C VAL A 127 -11.18 5.75 -4.75
N HIS A 128 -12.41 6.12 -4.41
CA HIS A 128 -12.77 7.52 -4.21
C HIS A 128 -11.97 8.15 -3.06
N PHE A 129 -11.80 7.43 -1.95
CA PHE A 129 -10.96 7.87 -0.83
C PHE A 129 -9.50 8.05 -1.23
N ASN A 130 -8.93 7.10 -1.99
CA ASN A 130 -7.57 7.24 -2.52
C ASN A 130 -7.44 8.49 -3.42
N ASN A 131 -8.40 8.76 -4.30
CA ASN A 131 -8.39 9.95 -5.16
C ASN A 131 -8.44 11.26 -4.35
N LEU A 132 -9.20 11.32 -3.24
CA LEU A 132 -9.21 12.48 -2.35
C LEU A 132 -7.87 12.73 -1.64
N LEU A 133 -7.15 11.66 -1.29
CA LEU A 133 -5.81 11.76 -0.72
C LEU A 133 -4.80 12.18 -1.78
N ILE A 134 -4.89 11.63 -3.00
CA ILE A 134 -4.02 12.01 -4.11
C ILE A 134 -4.16 13.48 -4.46
N ASN A 135 -5.39 14.00 -4.54
CA ASN A 135 -5.62 15.42 -4.78
C ASN A 135 -5.06 16.34 -3.67
N GLN A 136 -4.83 15.82 -2.46
CA GLN A 136 -4.18 16.55 -1.38
C GLN A 136 -2.66 16.46 -1.46
N TRP A 137 -2.12 15.29 -1.81
CA TRP A 137 -0.67 15.08 -1.85
C TRP A 137 -0.05 15.68 -3.12
N TYR A 138 -0.77 15.62 -4.23
CA TYR A 138 -0.35 16.08 -5.55
C TYR A 138 -1.17 17.31 -5.97
N HIS A 139 -0.91 18.44 -5.30
CA HIS A 139 -1.38 19.75 -5.77
C HIS A 139 -0.70 20.12 -7.11
N GLU A 140 -1.31 21.03 -7.89
CA GLU A 140 -0.91 21.34 -9.28
C GLU A 140 0.58 21.70 -9.44
N ASP A 141 1.21 22.26 -8.39
CA ASP A 141 2.62 22.68 -8.37
C ASP A 141 3.65 21.53 -8.23
N ASN A 142 3.23 20.30 -7.87
CA ASN A 142 4.12 19.15 -7.62
C ASN A 142 4.01 18.02 -8.66
N ARG A 143 3.41 18.25 -9.84
CA ARG A 143 3.22 17.19 -10.85
C ARG A 143 4.52 16.60 -11.41
N GLU A 144 5.63 17.34 -11.34
CA GLU A 144 6.97 16.84 -11.72
C GLU A 144 7.37 15.59 -10.92
N ASP A 145 6.88 15.44 -9.68
CA ASP A 145 7.18 14.28 -8.82
C ASP A 145 6.58 12.96 -9.33
N THR A 146 5.56 13.02 -10.20
CA THR A 146 4.93 11.84 -10.81
C THR A 146 5.62 11.33 -12.07
N GLY A 147 6.75 11.94 -12.46
CA GLY A 147 7.52 11.52 -13.62
C GLY A 147 7.99 10.06 -13.55
N PHE A 148 8.20 9.52 -12.34
CA PHE A 148 8.54 8.11 -12.12
C PHE A 148 7.59 7.46 -11.11
N LEU A 149 6.96 6.36 -11.53
CA LEU A 149 6.05 5.58 -10.72
C LEU A 149 6.57 4.15 -10.59
N TYR A 150 6.82 3.72 -9.36
CA TYR A 150 7.32 2.42 -9.02
C TYR A 150 6.14 1.49 -8.73
N VAL A 151 6.06 0.38 -9.45
CA VAL A 151 5.01 -0.62 -9.27
C VAL A 151 5.61 -1.89 -8.68
N ASP A 152 5.07 -2.35 -7.56
CA ASP A 152 5.53 -3.55 -6.89
C ASP A 152 4.40 -4.49 -6.46
N GLY A 153 4.55 -5.77 -6.81
CA GLY A 153 3.59 -6.82 -6.51
C GLY A 153 3.94 -7.53 -5.21
N HIS A 154 2.99 -7.56 -4.28
CA HIS A 154 3.10 -8.24 -2.99
C HIS A 154 2.07 -9.37 -2.91
N VAL A 155 2.51 -10.50 -2.34
CA VAL A 155 1.62 -11.64 -2.08
C VAL A 155 1.13 -11.53 -0.64
N ARG A 156 -0.19 -11.44 -0.48
CA ARG A 156 -0.85 -11.35 0.82
C ARG A 156 -1.50 -12.68 1.16
N ILE A 157 -1.01 -13.30 2.23
CA ILE A 157 -1.52 -14.60 2.67
C ILE A 157 -2.90 -14.43 3.29
N TYR A 158 -3.80 -15.32 2.94
CA TYR A 158 -5.11 -15.41 3.53
C TYR A 158 -5.15 -16.59 4.50
N TYR A 159 -5.13 -16.26 5.78
CA TYR A 159 -5.18 -17.26 6.85
C TYR A 159 -6.60 -17.74 7.21
N GLY A 160 -7.61 -17.25 6.49
CA GLY A 160 -9.00 -17.58 6.78
C GLY A 160 -9.45 -18.85 6.07
N TYR A 161 -10.64 -19.30 6.42
CA TYR A 161 -11.26 -20.50 5.83
C TYR A 161 -12.52 -20.18 5.01
N LYS A 162 -12.93 -18.90 4.92
CA LYS A 162 -14.18 -18.51 4.27
C LYS A 162 -14.04 -18.30 2.76
N ALA A 163 -12.89 -17.82 2.32
CA ALA A 163 -12.62 -17.59 0.90
C ALA A 163 -11.80 -18.74 0.32
N ASN A 164 -12.19 -19.23 -0.86
CA ASN A 164 -11.39 -20.18 -1.62
C ASN A 164 -10.48 -19.39 -2.56
N LEU A 165 -9.18 -19.33 -2.24
CA LEU A 165 -8.20 -18.54 -2.97
C LEU A 165 -7.16 -19.45 -3.64
N PRO A 166 -6.62 -19.04 -4.80
CA PRO A 166 -5.53 -19.77 -5.44
C PRO A 166 -4.30 -19.77 -4.54
N SER A 167 -3.56 -20.88 -4.58
CA SER A 167 -2.26 -20.96 -3.94
C SER A 167 -1.22 -20.17 -4.72
N LYS A 168 -0.51 -19.26 -4.05
CA LYS A 168 0.64 -18.53 -4.62
C LYS A 168 1.91 -18.88 -3.87
N PHE A 169 3.03 -18.91 -4.59
CA PHE A 169 4.34 -19.14 -3.99
C PHE A 169 4.78 -17.90 -3.21
N VAL A 170 4.91 -18.04 -1.90
CA VAL A 170 5.38 -16.99 -0.99
C VAL A 170 6.89 -17.12 -0.87
N SER A 171 7.65 -16.28 -1.59
CA SER A 171 9.11 -16.36 -1.65
C SER A 171 9.80 -16.35 -0.27
N ARG A 172 9.24 -15.60 0.69
CA ARG A 172 9.79 -15.47 2.06
C ARG A 172 9.68 -16.78 2.85
N GLN A 173 8.57 -17.49 2.70
CA GLN A 173 8.33 -18.76 3.40
C GLN A 173 8.75 -19.98 2.58
N LYS A 174 9.00 -19.79 1.27
CA LYS A 174 9.26 -20.84 0.28
C LYS A 174 8.13 -21.88 0.22
N LEU A 175 6.89 -21.44 0.47
CA LEU A 175 5.69 -22.26 0.51
C LEU A 175 4.64 -21.75 -0.47
N CYS A 176 3.78 -22.64 -0.96
CA CYS A 176 2.59 -22.27 -1.72
C CYS A 176 1.39 -22.18 -0.77
N LEU A 177 0.91 -20.97 -0.48
CA LEU A 177 -0.18 -20.70 0.46
C LEU A 177 -1.35 -20.00 -0.22
N SER A 178 -2.55 -20.12 0.35
CA SER A 178 -3.74 -19.43 -0.14
C SER A 178 -3.53 -17.93 -0.01
N ALA A 179 -3.52 -17.20 -1.13
CA ALA A 179 -3.10 -15.80 -1.10
C ALA A 179 -3.70 -14.97 -2.22
N THR A 180 -3.86 -13.68 -1.95
CA THR A 180 -4.15 -12.66 -2.96
C THR A 180 -2.86 -11.95 -3.38
N SER A 181 -2.92 -11.21 -4.49
CA SER A 181 -1.87 -10.25 -4.82
C SER A 181 -2.39 -8.84 -4.62
N GLU A 182 -1.51 -7.97 -4.15
CA GLU A 182 -1.73 -6.53 -4.09
C GLU A 182 -0.57 -5.85 -4.81
N PHE A 183 -0.86 -4.80 -5.55
CA PHE A 183 0.11 -4.04 -6.33
C PHE A 183 0.13 -2.63 -5.80
N TRP A 184 1.31 -2.21 -5.34
CA TRP A 184 1.55 -0.90 -4.77
C TRP A 184 2.21 -0.02 -5.81
N VAL A 185 1.70 1.20 -5.97
CA VAL A 185 2.26 2.22 -6.84
C VAL A 185 2.69 3.38 -5.98
N ASN A 186 3.96 3.77 -6.07
CA ASN A 186 4.52 4.91 -5.34
C ASN A 186 5.33 5.79 -6.29
N ASP A 187 5.51 7.06 -5.95
CA ASP A 187 6.37 7.97 -6.69
C ASP A 187 7.87 7.79 -6.38
N ALA A 188 8.72 8.65 -6.95
CA ALA A 188 10.16 8.67 -6.70
C ALA A 188 10.56 9.06 -5.27
N LYS A 189 9.70 9.77 -4.53
CA LYS A 189 9.90 10.14 -3.12
C LYS A 189 9.43 9.03 -2.17
N GLY A 190 8.81 7.98 -2.69
CA GLY A 190 8.21 6.89 -1.91
C GLY A 190 6.82 7.23 -1.37
N MET A 191 6.19 8.30 -1.86
CA MET A 191 4.82 8.63 -1.51
C MET A 191 3.85 7.65 -2.18
N PRO A 192 2.86 7.11 -1.44
CA PRO A 192 1.89 6.20 -2.00
C PRO A 192 0.99 6.92 -3.01
N VAL A 193 0.88 6.35 -4.20
CA VAL A 193 -0.05 6.81 -5.24
C VAL A 193 -1.34 6.00 -5.14
N MET A 194 -1.23 4.68 -5.23
CA MET A 194 -2.39 3.79 -5.12
C MET A 194 -2.00 2.38 -4.74
N MET A 195 -3.01 1.62 -4.29
CA MET A 195 -2.92 0.17 -4.15
C MET A 195 -4.06 -0.49 -4.92
N VAL A 196 -3.72 -1.53 -5.66
CA VAL A 196 -4.63 -2.32 -6.48
C VAL A 196 -4.62 -3.76 -6.02
N MET A 197 -5.79 -4.31 -5.72
CA MET A 197 -5.92 -5.74 -5.46
C MET A 197 -5.95 -6.45 -6.82
N GLY A 198 -5.01 -7.38 -7.06
CA GLY A 198 -5.04 -8.21 -8.24
C GLY A 198 -6.16 -9.24 -8.14
N GLU A 199 -6.94 -9.39 -9.21
CA GLU A 199 -7.90 -10.48 -9.30
C GLU A 199 -7.15 -11.81 -9.43
N LEU A 200 -7.85 -12.93 -9.19
CA LEU A 200 -7.24 -14.25 -9.04
C LEU A 200 -6.31 -14.55 -10.23
N SER A 201 -5.02 -14.80 -9.95
CA SER A 201 -3.96 -15.11 -10.93
C SER A 201 -3.63 -14.05 -12.00
N GLU A 202 -4.08 -12.80 -11.84
CA GLU A 202 -3.70 -11.73 -12.78
C GLU A 202 -2.20 -11.48 -12.80
N LYS A 203 -1.66 -11.34 -14.01
CA LYS A 203 -0.27 -10.93 -14.24
C LYS A 203 -0.14 -9.42 -14.04
N LEU A 204 1.02 -8.96 -13.58
CA LEU A 204 1.31 -7.53 -13.40
C LEU A 204 0.97 -6.68 -14.65
N GLN A 205 1.23 -7.17 -15.86
CA GLN A 205 0.88 -6.48 -17.11
C GLN A 205 -0.63 -6.16 -17.23
N THR A 206 -1.48 -7.11 -16.86
CA THR A 206 -2.95 -6.99 -16.89
C THR A 206 -3.41 -5.95 -15.87
N VAL A 207 -2.82 -5.98 -14.67
CA VAL A 207 -3.12 -5.01 -13.61
C VAL A 207 -2.68 -3.60 -14.01
N ILE A 208 -1.50 -3.46 -14.62
CA ILE A 208 -1.04 -2.15 -15.11
C ILE A 208 -2.02 -1.61 -16.15
N GLU A 209 -2.36 -2.40 -17.18
CA GLU A 209 -3.13 -1.92 -18.33
C GLU A 209 -4.61 -1.65 -17.99
N HIS A 210 -5.21 -2.48 -17.14
CA HIS A 210 -6.66 -2.43 -16.89
C HIS A 210 -7.05 -1.81 -15.54
N GLN A 211 -6.11 -1.64 -14.61
CA GLN A 211 -6.42 -1.09 -13.29
C GLN A 211 -5.57 0.14 -12.94
N ILE A 212 -4.24 0.07 -13.10
CA ILE A 212 -3.35 1.19 -12.73
C ILE A 212 -3.51 2.36 -13.70
N ILE A 213 -3.37 2.12 -15.01
CA ILE A 213 -3.48 3.19 -16.02
C ILE A 213 -4.84 3.91 -15.95
N PRO A 214 -6.00 3.23 -15.90
CA PRO A 214 -7.28 3.90 -15.74
C PRO A 214 -7.40 4.74 -14.46
N ARG A 215 -6.84 4.27 -13.34
CA ARG A 215 -6.84 5.03 -12.08
C ARG A 215 -5.93 6.25 -12.14
N LEU A 216 -4.78 6.17 -12.83
CA LEU A 216 -3.91 7.33 -13.05
C LEU A 216 -4.63 8.40 -13.88
N MET A 217 -5.43 8.00 -14.87
CA MET A 217 -6.27 8.93 -15.64
C MET A 217 -7.38 9.54 -14.80
N GLU A 218 -8.07 8.74 -13.98
CA GLU A 218 -9.13 9.21 -13.08
C GLU A 218 -8.59 10.24 -12.07
N ALA A 219 -7.41 9.98 -11.52
CA ALA A 219 -6.69 10.88 -10.63
C ALA A 219 -6.01 12.07 -11.35
N LYS A 220 -6.16 12.18 -12.68
CA LYS A 220 -5.57 13.22 -13.53
C LYS A 220 -4.04 13.33 -13.44
N LEU A 221 -3.37 12.22 -13.13
CA LEU A 221 -1.91 12.13 -13.14
C LEU A 221 -1.36 11.89 -14.55
N ILE A 222 -2.17 11.31 -15.43
CA ILE A 222 -1.91 11.21 -16.87
C ILE A 222 -3.18 11.57 -17.65
N SER A 223 -3.01 12.02 -18.89
CA SER A 223 -4.09 12.33 -19.83
C SER A 223 -4.44 11.12 -20.70
N ALA A 224 -5.72 11.00 -21.05
CA ALA A 224 -6.18 10.09 -22.09
C ALA A 224 -5.91 10.64 -23.51
N ASP A 225 -5.85 11.96 -23.65
CA ASP A 225 -5.48 12.63 -24.90
C ASP A 225 -3.96 12.88 -24.89
N ILE A 226 -3.26 12.11 -25.72
CA ILE A 226 -1.81 12.14 -25.87
C ILE A 226 -1.35 13.04 -27.04
N GLY A 227 -2.28 13.50 -27.89
CA GLY A 227 -1.99 14.31 -29.08
C GLY A 227 -0.74 13.86 -29.86
N HIS A 228 0.15 14.82 -30.13
CA HIS A 228 1.46 14.59 -30.75
C HIS A 228 2.62 14.63 -29.73
N GLN A 229 2.36 14.39 -28.45
CA GLN A 229 3.43 14.40 -27.44
C GLN A 229 4.48 13.32 -27.75
N GLN A 230 5.74 13.75 -27.78
CA GLN A 230 6.91 12.88 -27.93
C GLN A 230 7.50 12.49 -26.57
N GLU A 231 7.28 13.31 -25.54
CA GLU A 231 7.73 13.04 -24.18
C GLU A 231 6.74 12.11 -23.45
N PRO A 232 7.24 11.23 -22.57
CA PRO A 232 6.36 10.39 -21.77
C PRO A 232 5.56 11.22 -20.77
N GLN A 233 4.29 10.86 -20.57
CA GLN A 233 3.47 11.41 -19.49
C GLN A 233 4.00 10.99 -18.12
N CYS A 234 4.46 9.75 -18.00
CA CYS A 234 5.15 9.22 -16.85
C CYS A 234 6.01 8.00 -17.23
N THR A 235 6.88 7.59 -16.32
CA THR A 235 7.71 6.39 -16.46
C THR A 235 7.34 5.35 -15.39
N LEU A 236 6.86 4.18 -15.82
CA LEU A 236 6.62 3.06 -14.91
C LEU A 236 7.89 2.25 -14.67
N VAL A 237 8.17 1.93 -13.41
CA VAL A 237 9.35 1.19 -12.98
C VAL A 237 8.91 -0.08 -12.26
N PHE A 238 9.19 -1.25 -12.83
CA PHE A 238 8.73 -2.53 -12.30
C PHE A 238 9.71 -3.68 -12.56
N ASP A 239 9.64 -4.73 -11.74
CA ASP A 239 10.47 -5.94 -11.93
C ASP A 239 10.10 -6.71 -13.22
N ARG A 240 10.93 -7.67 -13.62
CA ARG A 240 10.77 -8.53 -14.82
C ARG A 240 9.49 -9.34 -14.91
N GLU A 241 8.59 -9.25 -13.93
CA GLU A 241 7.31 -9.96 -13.93
C GLU A 241 6.45 -9.59 -15.13
N ALA A 242 6.39 -8.29 -15.48
CA ALA A 242 5.66 -7.79 -16.64
C ALA A 242 6.53 -7.69 -17.92
N TYR A 243 7.60 -8.49 -18.02
CA TYR A 243 8.50 -8.44 -19.18
C TYR A 243 7.85 -9.03 -20.43
N GLU A 244 7.36 -8.17 -21.33
CA GLU A 244 6.79 -8.53 -22.63
C GLU A 244 6.93 -7.34 -23.61
N PRO A 245 7.76 -7.43 -24.67
CA PRO A 245 7.99 -6.30 -25.58
C PRO A 245 6.73 -5.71 -26.22
N ALA A 246 5.78 -6.57 -26.64
CA ALA A 246 4.51 -6.12 -27.19
C ALA A 246 3.69 -5.30 -26.18
N PHE A 247 3.77 -5.61 -24.89
CA PHE A 247 3.14 -4.82 -23.83
C PHE A 247 3.80 -3.44 -23.68
N PHE A 248 5.13 -3.37 -23.78
CA PHE A 248 5.87 -2.11 -23.70
C PHE A 248 5.46 -1.15 -24.83
N GLN A 249 5.35 -1.69 -26.05
CA GLN A 249 4.89 -0.94 -27.21
C GLN A 249 3.47 -0.41 -27.01
N ARG A 250 2.54 -1.24 -26.50
CA ARG A 250 1.16 -0.80 -26.22
C ARG A 250 1.11 0.33 -25.21
N LEU A 251 1.91 0.28 -24.13
CA LEU A 251 1.96 1.37 -23.15
C LEU A 251 2.43 2.69 -23.77
N TRP A 252 3.47 2.63 -24.61
CA TRP A 252 3.97 3.81 -25.30
C TRP A 252 2.97 4.33 -26.32
N GLU A 253 2.43 3.47 -27.18
CA GLU A 253 1.56 3.85 -28.29
C GLU A 253 0.22 4.41 -27.83
N LYS A 254 -0.39 3.78 -26.83
CA LYS A 254 -1.75 4.11 -26.38
C LYS A 254 -1.77 5.20 -25.30
N TYR A 255 -0.75 5.23 -24.43
CA TYR A 255 -0.76 6.07 -23.24
C TYR A 255 0.45 6.99 -23.12
N ARG A 256 1.43 6.91 -24.03
CA ARG A 256 2.72 7.63 -23.91
C ARG A 256 3.36 7.44 -22.54
N VAL A 257 3.37 6.19 -22.08
CA VAL A 257 4.00 5.80 -20.82
C VAL A 257 5.34 5.13 -21.12
N ALA A 258 6.42 5.70 -20.61
CA ALA A 258 7.75 5.09 -20.65
C ALA A 258 7.87 3.98 -19.61
N ILE A 259 8.84 3.09 -19.79
CA ILE A 259 9.08 1.99 -18.85
C ILE A 259 10.55 1.85 -18.49
N ILE A 260 10.80 1.34 -17.29
CA ILE A 260 12.11 0.83 -16.86
C ILE A 260 11.87 -0.53 -16.19
N THR A 261 12.46 -1.58 -16.75
CA THR A 261 12.36 -2.94 -16.21
C THR A 261 13.62 -3.76 -16.53
N TYR A 262 13.77 -4.90 -15.87
CA TYR A 262 14.90 -5.80 -16.11
C TYR A 262 14.68 -6.64 -17.37
N ARG A 263 15.72 -6.73 -18.21
CA ARG A 263 15.75 -7.68 -19.32
C ARG A 263 15.76 -9.12 -18.79
N LYS A 264 14.82 -9.93 -19.25
CA LYS A 264 14.70 -11.34 -18.85
C LYS A 264 15.63 -12.23 -19.68
N ASN A 265 16.21 -13.26 -19.05
CA ASN A 265 17.05 -14.28 -19.68
C ASN A 265 18.32 -13.74 -20.40
N VAL A 266 18.94 -12.69 -19.85
CA VAL A 266 20.24 -12.19 -20.33
C VAL A 266 21.29 -13.30 -20.17
N ARG A 267 21.94 -13.69 -21.27
CA ARG A 267 22.99 -14.73 -21.32
C ARG A 267 24.26 -14.25 -21.99
N ASP A 268 24.15 -13.20 -22.81
CA ASP A 268 25.25 -12.56 -23.48
C ASP A 268 26.09 -11.75 -22.48
N GLN A 269 27.40 -11.70 -22.73
CA GLN A 269 28.34 -10.90 -21.95
C GLN A 269 28.83 -9.75 -22.82
N TRP A 270 28.78 -8.53 -22.28
CA TRP A 270 29.32 -7.37 -22.96
C TRP A 270 30.81 -7.24 -22.65
N ASN A 271 31.57 -6.66 -23.59
CA ASN A 271 32.98 -6.38 -23.36
C ASN A 271 33.13 -5.43 -22.16
N LYS A 272 33.89 -5.86 -21.14
CA LYS A 272 34.14 -5.10 -19.90
C LYS A 272 34.83 -3.76 -20.16
N GLU A 273 35.59 -3.64 -21.25
CA GLU A 273 36.27 -2.40 -21.62
C GLU A 273 35.30 -1.29 -22.06
N ARG A 274 34.04 -1.63 -22.38
CA ARG A 274 33.00 -0.66 -22.72
C ARG A 274 32.28 -0.08 -21.51
N PHE A 275 32.64 -0.52 -20.31
CA PHE A 275 32.03 -0.04 -19.09
C PHE A 275 32.83 1.15 -18.58
N GLU A 276 32.11 2.22 -18.28
CA GLU A 276 32.66 3.45 -17.73
C GLU A 276 32.30 3.52 -16.25
N SER A 277 33.26 3.91 -15.42
CA SER A 277 33.06 4.10 -13.99
C SER A 277 32.42 5.47 -13.77
N ILE A 278 31.18 5.48 -13.29
CA ILE A 278 30.34 6.66 -13.12
C ILE A 278 29.96 6.78 -11.65
N ASP A 279 30.16 7.97 -11.08
CA ASP A 279 29.69 8.31 -9.75
C ASP A 279 28.20 8.65 -9.78
N VAL A 280 27.40 7.81 -9.12
CA VAL A 280 25.94 7.94 -9.07
C VAL A 280 25.50 8.31 -7.67
N GLN A 281 24.71 9.38 -7.54
CA GLN A 281 24.13 9.77 -6.27
C GLN A 281 22.89 8.91 -5.96
N VAL A 282 22.94 8.15 -4.87
CA VAL A 282 21.82 7.32 -4.37
C VAL A 282 21.62 7.62 -2.89
N LEU A 283 20.43 8.09 -2.51
CA LEU A 283 20.07 8.37 -1.11
C LEU A 283 21.11 9.23 -0.38
N ASN A 284 21.61 10.29 -1.04
CA ASN A 284 22.67 11.21 -0.56
C ASN A 284 24.07 10.60 -0.39
N HIS A 285 24.28 9.39 -0.86
CA HIS A 285 25.62 8.79 -0.98
C HIS A 285 26.06 8.78 -2.43
N ILE A 286 27.36 8.97 -2.66
CA ILE A 286 27.96 8.76 -3.98
C ILE A 286 28.39 7.29 -4.03
N ILE A 287 27.85 6.57 -5.00
CA ILE A 287 28.21 5.18 -5.27
C ILE A 287 28.87 5.15 -6.64
N ASN A 288 30.08 4.62 -6.70
CA ASN A 288 30.76 4.39 -7.95
C ASN A 288 30.18 3.15 -8.65
N MET A 289 29.81 3.28 -9.92
CA MET A 289 29.15 2.24 -10.71
C MET A 289 29.78 2.12 -12.08
N ASP A 290 30.23 0.91 -12.44
CA ASP A 290 30.60 0.61 -13.81
C ASP A 290 29.32 0.47 -14.64
N LEU A 291 29.09 1.34 -15.62
CA LEU A 291 27.90 1.37 -16.46
C LEU A 291 28.26 1.27 -17.94
N CYS A 292 27.46 0.55 -18.71
CA CYS A 292 27.53 0.53 -20.17
C CYS A 292 26.13 0.66 -20.75
N GLU A 293 25.96 1.50 -21.76
CA GLU A 293 24.69 1.78 -22.44
C GLU A 293 24.77 1.33 -23.91
N GLN A 294 23.76 0.61 -24.40
CA GLN A 294 23.61 0.24 -25.80
C GLN A 294 22.14 0.21 -26.20
N ASP A 295 21.86 0.46 -27.48
CA ASP A 295 20.55 0.21 -28.07
C ASP A 295 20.37 -1.28 -28.36
N THR A 296 19.26 -1.84 -27.87
CA THR A 296 18.91 -3.24 -28.05
C THR A 296 17.51 -3.34 -28.65
N GLU A 297 17.37 -4.12 -29.73
CA GLU A 297 16.08 -4.49 -30.26
C GLU A 297 15.50 -5.71 -29.51
N LEU A 298 14.30 -5.57 -28.96
CA LEU A 298 13.58 -6.61 -28.23
C LEU A 298 12.20 -6.79 -28.85
N GLY A 299 12.00 -7.87 -29.60
CA GLY A 299 10.68 -8.19 -30.18
C GLY A 299 10.09 -7.06 -31.04
N GLY A 300 10.93 -6.37 -31.82
CA GLY A 300 10.55 -5.23 -32.66
C GLY A 300 10.54 -3.87 -31.96
N CYS A 301 10.82 -3.82 -30.65
CA CYS A 301 10.92 -2.57 -29.89
C CYS A 301 12.39 -2.18 -29.70
N TRP A 302 12.75 -0.97 -30.08
CA TRP A 302 14.05 -0.39 -29.73
C TRP A 302 14.04 0.10 -28.29
N MET A 303 14.98 -0.43 -27.50
CA MET A 303 15.09 -0.15 -26.07
C MET A 303 16.52 0.25 -25.76
N ARG A 304 16.67 1.26 -24.91
CA ARG A 304 17.95 1.57 -24.29
C ARG A 304 18.24 0.56 -23.18
N GLU A 305 19.29 -0.22 -23.34
CA GLU A 305 19.76 -1.17 -22.33
C GLU A 305 20.99 -0.62 -21.61
N ILE A 306 20.89 -0.50 -20.29
CA ILE A 306 21.99 -0.09 -19.41
C ILE A 306 22.39 -1.29 -18.57
N ARG A 307 23.66 -1.70 -18.63
CA ARG A 307 24.20 -2.83 -17.86
C ARG A 307 25.13 -2.38 -16.74
N GLN A 308 25.05 -3.17 -15.65
CA GLN A 308 25.81 -3.13 -14.40
C GLN A 308 25.30 -2.11 -13.35
N VAL A 309 25.24 -2.56 -12.09
CA VAL A 309 24.69 -1.97 -10.83
C VAL A 309 23.71 -0.78 -10.97
N ALA A 310 22.54 -0.95 -11.59
CA ALA A 310 21.65 0.17 -11.97
C ALA A 310 21.12 1.04 -10.78
N GLY A 311 21.70 2.24 -10.60
CA GLY A 311 21.35 3.26 -9.59
C GLY A 311 19.85 3.52 -9.37
N ARG A 312 19.05 3.56 -10.44
CA ARG A 312 17.60 3.84 -10.35
C ARG A 312 16.77 2.66 -9.81
N MET A 313 17.28 1.44 -9.91
CA MET A 313 16.67 0.26 -9.29
C MET A 313 16.88 0.24 -7.77
N PHE A 314 17.90 0.93 -7.24
CA PHE A 314 18.11 1.02 -5.78
C PHE A 314 17.02 1.84 -5.09
N ALA A 315 16.46 2.85 -5.76
CA ALA A 315 15.30 3.58 -5.24
C ALA A 315 14.07 2.68 -5.10
N ARG A 316 13.85 1.75 -6.06
CA ARG A 316 12.85 0.67 -5.91
C ARG A 316 13.17 -0.23 -4.72
N TRP A 317 14.44 -0.55 -4.50
CA TRP A 317 14.86 -1.38 -3.36
C TRP A 317 14.59 -0.70 -2.01
N SER A 318 14.61 0.64 -1.93
CA SER A 318 14.11 1.38 -0.77
C SER A 318 12.64 1.06 -0.48
N GLN A 319 11.79 1.01 -1.51
CA GLN A 319 10.38 0.64 -1.35
C GLN A 319 10.19 -0.83 -0.96
N GLU A 320 10.93 -1.74 -1.58
CA GLU A 320 10.90 -3.16 -1.18
C GLU A 320 11.36 -3.31 0.28
N ASN A 321 12.39 -2.56 0.71
CA ASN A 321 12.84 -2.54 2.09
C ASN A 321 11.81 -1.90 3.02
N PHE A 322 11.10 -0.85 2.59
CA PHE A 322 10.02 -0.21 3.33
C PHE A 322 8.86 -1.17 3.54
N PHE A 323 8.33 -1.81 2.49
CA PHE A 323 7.26 -2.80 2.63
C PHE A 323 7.73 -4.04 3.37
N ARG A 324 8.99 -4.46 3.19
CA ARG A 324 9.59 -5.53 3.99
C ARG A 324 9.63 -5.16 5.46
N TYR A 325 10.05 -3.96 5.82
CA TYR A 325 10.05 -3.43 7.17
C TYR A 325 8.64 -3.33 7.74
N LEU A 326 7.68 -2.74 7.01
CA LEU A 326 6.28 -2.66 7.43
C LEU A 326 5.65 -4.03 7.64
N ILE A 327 5.92 -4.99 6.75
CA ILE A 327 5.37 -6.34 6.89
C ILE A 327 6.08 -7.11 8.02
N GLN A 328 7.40 -7.00 8.17
CA GLN A 328 8.15 -7.73 9.21
C GLN A 328 7.88 -7.18 10.62
N ASP A 329 7.97 -5.86 10.77
CA ASP A 329 7.93 -5.22 12.07
C ASP A 329 6.51 -4.80 12.47
N TYR A 330 5.64 -4.51 11.49
CA TYR A 330 4.28 -4.03 11.72
C TYR A 330 3.18 -5.01 11.27
N ASP A 331 3.53 -6.19 10.69
CA ASP A 331 2.57 -7.15 10.08
C ASP A 331 1.45 -6.44 9.32
N PHE A 332 1.84 -5.46 8.51
CA PHE A 332 0.91 -4.60 7.78
C PHE A 332 -0.09 -5.41 6.94
N ASP A 333 0.33 -6.58 6.43
CA ASP A 333 -0.49 -7.53 5.67
C ASP A 333 -1.57 -8.24 6.51
N LYS A 334 -1.46 -8.26 7.85
CA LYS A 334 -2.37 -8.99 8.75
C LYS A 334 -3.46 -8.15 9.40
N MET A 335 -3.49 -6.83 9.18
CA MET A 335 -4.45 -5.91 9.81
C MET A 335 -5.93 -6.28 9.61
N ILE A 336 -6.26 -7.03 8.57
CA ILE A 336 -7.64 -7.44 8.23
C ILE A 336 -7.78 -8.98 8.21
N SER A 337 -6.74 -9.72 8.61
CA SER A 337 -6.75 -11.19 8.51
C SER A 337 -7.64 -11.85 9.55
N PHE A 338 -8.27 -12.95 9.14
CA PHE A 338 -9.04 -13.85 10.00
C PHE A 338 -8.29 -15.17 10.10
N GLY A 339 -7.91 -15.60 11.31
CA GLY A 339 -7.56 -16.99 11.56
C GLY A 339 -6.12 -17.42 11.25
N VAL A 340 -5.92 -18.74 11.25
CA VAL A 340 -4.67 -19.47 11.03
C VAL A 340 -4.92 -20.46 9.89
N GLU A 341 -3.98 -20.57 8.94
CA GLU A 341 -4.04 -21.57 7.85
C GLU A 341 -3.23 -22.80 8.27
N THR A 342 -3.83 -23.99 8.17
CA THR A 342 -3.11 -25.25 8.31
C THR A 342 -2.26 -25.49 7.07
N ILE A 343 -0.94 -25.61 7.26
CA ILE A 343 -0.01 -25.92 6.18
C ILE A 343 -0.15 -27.40 5.83
N ASP A 344 -0.45 -27.68 4.57
CA ASP A 344 -0.41 -29.04 4.03
C ASP A 344 1.06 -29.48 3.89
N MET A 345 1.45 -30.45 4.72
CA MET A 345 2.82 -30.98 4.80
C MET A 345 3.17 -31.90 3.63
N GLU A 346 2.18 -32.40 2.88
CA GLU A 346 2.39 -33.27 1.71
C GLU A 346 2.49 -32.47 0.40
N LYS A 347 2.20 -31.16 0.45
CA LYS A 347 2.21 -30.29 -0.72
C LYS A 347 3.62 -30.15 -1.30
N THR A 348 3.82 -30.72 -2.48
CA THR A 348 5.09 -30.62 -3.21
C THR A 348 5.20 -29.26 -3.91
N VAL A 349 6.31 -28.57 -3.68
CA VAL A 349 6.68 -27.33 -4.38
C VAL A 349 7.87 -27.59 -5.28
N VAL A 350 7.86 -26.99 -6.48
CA VAL A 350 8.94 -27.16 -7.46
C VAL A 350 10.24 -26.63 -6.87
N ASN A 351 11.23 -27.52 -6.69
CA ASN A 351 12.54 -27.15 -6.16
C ASN A 351 13.24 -26.17 -7.12
N PRO A 352 13.53 -24.92 -6.72
CA PRO A 352 14.20 -23.94 -7.57
C PRO A 352 15.61 -24.36 -8.00
N GLN A 353 16.31 -25.20 -7.20
CA GLN A 353 17.62 -25.75 -7.56
C GLN A 353 17.50 -26.76 -8.69
N TYR A 354 16.40 -27.50 -8.77
CA TYR A 354 16.16 -28.47 -9.84
C TYR A 354 16.00 -27.81 -11.21
N ARG A 355 15.41 -26.60 -11.27
CA ARG A 355 15.35 -25.80 -12.51
C ARG A 355 16.71 -25.31 -13.03
N LYS A 356 17.75 -25.35 -12.21
CA LYS A 356 19.13 -24.99 -12.61
C LYS A 356 19.91 -26.19 -13.15
N LEU A 357 19.40 -27.40 -13.00
CA LEU A 357 19.99 -28.59 -13.58
C LEU A 357 19.57 -28.65 -15.06
N THR A 358 20.44 -28.14 -15.93
CA THR A 358 20.40 -28.44 -17.37
C THR A 358 20.79 -29.89 -17.56
N TYR A 359 19.91 -30.69 -18.18
CA TYR A 359 20.26 -32.00 -18.73
C TYR A 359 20.98 -31.84 -20.06
#